data_AF-U1UQ47-F1
#
_entry.id   AF-U1UQ47-F1
#
_cell.length_a   1.000
_cell.length_b   1.000
_cell.length_c   1.000
_cell.angle_alpha   90.00
_cell.angle_beta   90.00
_cell.angle_gamma   90.00
#
_symmetry.space_group_name_H-M   'P 1'
#
loop_
_entity.id
_entity.type
_entity.pdbx_description
1 polymer ?
#
loop_
_entity_poly.entity_id
_entity_poly.type
_entity_poly.pdbx_seq_one_letter_code
_entity_poly.pdbx_strand_id
1 'polypeptide(L)'
;MTAAIGIKGHCAHCDITFNLKPWQLNAIAIEEPFDCPYCQWILQLNCPRQLRQFRSLDQWALVRPSMVVLTCMVLIVALVAEWVGLISVIGQFNISLVVLLVHLLVLRYARHRQRLILNLQRVTPALPVEQLARIACARLSQQ
;
A
#
# COMPACT_ATOMS: atom_id res chain seq x y z
N MET A 1 -0.72 -12.45 -8.09
CA MET A 1 -2.04 -11.78 -7.98
C MET A 1 -1.89 -10.55 -7.10
N THR A 2 -1.74 -9.38 -7.72
CA THR A 2 -1.67 -8.08 -7.05
C THR A 2 -3.01 -7.84 -6.37
N ALA A 3 -3.04 -7.95 -5.03
CA ALA A 3 -4.23 -7.62 -4.26
C ALA A 3 -4.65 -6.22 -4.65
N ALA A 4 -5.88 -6.04 -5.14
CA ALA A 4 -6.44 -4.72 -5.41
C ALA A 4 -6.43 -3.96 -4.09
N ILE A 5 -5.44 -3.09 -3.92
CA ILE A 5 -5.29 -2.26 -2.74
C ILE A 5 -6.43 -1.26 -2.81
N GLY A 6 -7.45 -1.41 -1.97
CA GLY A 6 -8.65 -0.56 -1.94
C GLY A 6 -8.41 0.87 -1.43
N ILE A 7 -7.16 1.35 -1.48
CA ILE A 7 -6.77 2.69 -1.06
C ILE A 7 -7.26 3.68 -2.12
N LYS A 8 -7.98 4.70 -1.67
CA LYS A 8 -8.45 5.78 -2.52
C LYS A 8 -7.54 6.99 -2.37
N GLY A 9 -7.29 7.68 -3.47
CA GLY A 9 -6.72 9.02 -3.49
C GLY A 9 -7.83 10.03 -3.63
N HIS A 10 -7.77 11.11 -2.87
CA HIS A 10 -8.62 12.29 -3.00
C HIS A 10 -7.77 13.44 -3.51
N CYS A 11 -8.16 14.04 -4.63
CA CYS A 11 -7.44 15.19 -5.18
C CYS A 11 -7.97 16.49 -4.56
N ALA A 12 -7.12 17.24 -3.87
CA ALA A 12 -7.51 18.52 -3.28
C ALA A 12 -7.84 19.62 -4.32
N HIS A 13 -7.53 19.41 -5.60
CA HIS A 13 -7.78 20.39 -6.65
C HIS A 13 -9.13 20.20 -7.36
N CYS A 14 -9.42 18.98 -7.81
CA CYS A 14 -10.69 18.66 -8.48
C CYS A 14 -11.74 18.06 -7.55
N ASP A 15 -11.41 17.86 -6.27
CA ASP A 15 -12.28 17.28 -5.23
C ASP A 15 -12.74 15.83 -5.51
N ILE A 16 -12.14 15.17 -6.51
CA ILE A 16 -12.51 13.82 -6.94
C ILE A 16 -11.74 12.77 -6.12
N THR A 17 -12.47 11.77 -5.64
CA THR A 17 -11.87 10.54 -5.08
C THR A 17 -11.77 9.44 -6.14
N PHE A 18 -10.61 8.80 -6.25
CA PHE A 18 -10.35 7.72 -7.19
C PHE A 18 -9.56 6.58 -6.55
N ASN A 19 -9.66 5.37 -7.10
CA ASN A 19 -8.86 4.24 -6.61
C ASN A 19 -7.41 4.39 -7.08
N LEU A 20 -6.45 4.33 -6.16
CA LEU A 20 -5.03 4.45 -6.49
C LEU A 20 -4.52 3.14 -7.10
N LYS A 21 -3.85 3.25 -8.25
CA LYS A 21 -3.19 2.11 -8.90
C LYS A 21 -1.92 1.73 -8.13
N PRO A 22 -1.44 0.47 -8.25
CA PRO A 22 -0.22 0.02 -7.57
C PRO A 22 1.00 0.89 -7.83
N TRP A 23 1.20 1.35 -9.07
CA TRP A 23 2.33 2.23 -9.40
C TRP A 23 2.20 3.62 -8.76
N GLN A 24 0.98 4.15 -8.56
CA GLN A 24 0.74 5.43 -7.89
C GLN A 24 1.03 5.32 -6.39
N LEU A 25 0.69 4.18 -5.78
CA LEU A 25 1.05 3.89 -4.40
C LEU A 25 2.57 3.78 -4.24
N ASN A 26 3.25 3.17 -5.21
CA ASN A 26 4.70 3.11 -5.22
C ASN A 26 5.33 4.51 -5.36
N ALA A 27 4.82 5.35 -6.25
CA ALA A 27 5.25 6.74 -6.39
C ALA A 27 5.12 7.52 -5.07
N ILE A 28 4.00 7.35 -4.34
CA ILE A 28 3.80 7.94 -3.01
C ILE A 28 4.83 7.40 -2.00
N ALA A 29 5.19 6.11 -2.07
CA ALA A 29 6.15 5.49 -1.15
C ALA A 29 7.57 6.05 -1.31
N ILE A 30 7.98 6.31 -2.56
CA ILE A 30 9.27 6.93 -2.91
C ILE A 30 9.21 8.47 -2.93
N GLU A 31 8.09 9.04 -2.50
CA GLU A 31 7.84 10.49 -2.43
C GLU A 31 7.91 11.19 -3.81
N GLU A 32 7.70 10.44 -4.89
CA GLU A 32 7.65 10.98 -6.25
C GLU A 32 6.28 11.58 -6.58
N PRO A 33 6.26 12.76 -7.23
CA PRO A 33 5.03 13.38 -7.69
C PRO A 33 4.45 12.66 -8.92
N PHE A 34 3.13 12.65 -9.06
CA PHE A 34 2.45 12.04 -10.22
C PHE A 34 1.20 12.83 -10.63
N ASP A 35 0.77 12.68 -11.88
CA ASP A 35 -0.37 13.43 -12.40
C ASP A 35 -1.72 12.84 -11.99
N CYS A 36 -2.67 13.73 -11.69
CA CYS A 36 -4.06 13.35 -11.51
C CYS A 36 -4.66 12.83 -12.83
N PRO A 37 -5.34 11.68 -12.85
CA PRO A 37 -5.96 11.16 -14.08
C PRO A 37 -7.11 12.03 -14.60
N TYR A 38 -7.67 12.93 -13.77
CA TYR A 38 -8.79 13.79 -14.14
C TYR A 38 -8.36 15.21 -14.49
N CYS A 39 -7.60 15.86 -13.60
CA CYS A 39 -7.21 17.25 -13.78
C CYS A 39 -5.78 17.43 -14.34
N GLN A 40 -5.03 16.34 -14.55
CA GLN A 40 -3.63 16.34 -15.05
C GLN A 40 -2.65 17.22 -14.27
N TRP A 41 -3.05 17.66 -13.07
CA TRP A 41 -2.16 18.39 -12.17
C TRP A 41 -1.27 17.42 -11.40
N ILE A 42 -0.04 17.88 -11.16
CA ILE A 42 0.95 17.17 -10.36
C ILE A 42 0.48 17.12 -8.90
N LEU A 43 0.36 15.90 -8.38
CA LEU A 43 -0.08 15.58 -7.03
C LEU A 43 1.05 14.92 -6.23
N GLN A 44 1.10 15.24 -4.93
CA GLN A 44 1.98 14.60 -3.96
C GLN A 44 1.32 14.55 -2.59
N LEU A 45 1.71 13.56 -1.78
CA LEU A 45 1.24 13.42 -0.41
C LEU A 45 2.16 14.20 0.55
N ASN A 46 1.88 15.49 0.76
CA ASN A 46 2.72 16.34 1.61
C ASN A 46 2.36 16.29 3.11
N CYS A 47 1.22 15.70 3.47
CA CYS A 47 0.80 15.64 4.87
C CYS A 47 1.61 14.58 5.65
N PRO A 48 2.45 14.98 6.63
CA PRO A 48 3.35 14.04 7.32
C PRO A 48 2.58 13.01 8.15
N ARG A 49 1.38 13.36 8.63
CA ARG A 49 0.50 12.42 9.35
C ARG A 49 0.00 11.31 8.43
N GLN A 50 -0.43 11.65 7.21
CA GLN A 50 -0.90 10.67 6.24
C GLN A 50 0.25 9.83 5.69
N LEU A 51 1.43 10.41 5.48
CA LEU A 51 2.62 9.68 5.04
C LEU A 51 3.06 8.63 6.09
N ARG A 52 3.06 8.98 7.38
CA ARG A 52 3.32 8.00 8.46
C ARG A 52 2.28 6.89 8.48
N GLN A 53 1.01 7.23 8.31
CA GLN A 53 -0.07 6.24 8.25
C GLN A 53 0.10 5.32 7.04
N PHE A 54 0.48 5.86 5.88
CA PHE A 54 0.78 5.10 4.68
C PHE A 54 1.99 4.16 4.85
N ARG A 55 3.11 4.65 5.38
CA ARG A 55 4.27 3.80 5.69
C ARG A 55 3.94 2.70 6.69
N SER A 56 3.10 2.99 7.69
CA SER A 56 2.65 1.94 8.61
C SER A 56 1.88 0.86 7.86
N LEU A 57 1.03 1.21 6.88
CA LEU A 57 0.31 0.25 6.02
C LEU A 57 1.25 -0.59 5.15
N ASP A 58 2.36 -0.01 4.68
CA ASP A 58 3.36 -0.74 3.91
C ASP A 58 4.05 -1.83 4.76
N GLN A 59 4.30 -1.57 6.05
CA GLN A 59 4.73 -2.62 6.98
C GLN A 59 3.69 -3.75 7.12
N TRP A 60 2.40 -3.47 6.94
CA TRP A 60 1.36 -4.50 6.89
C TRP A 60 1.36 -5.29 5.57
N ALA A 61 2.03 -4.83 4.51
CA ALA A 61 2.23 -5.65 3.32
C ALA A 61 3.02 -6.93 3.64
N LEU A 62 3.91 -6.88 4.63
CA LEU A 62 4.67 -8.03 5.15
C LEU A 62 3.81 -8.99 5.98
N VAL A 63 2.60 -8.59 6.42
CA VAL A 63 1.73 -9.45 7.23
C VAL A 63 1.17 -10.61 6.41
N ARG A 64 0.88 -10.43 5.11
CA ARG A 64 0.48 -11.54 4.23
C ARG A 64 1.53 -12.65 4.13
N PRO A 65 2.79 -12.37 3.74
CA PRO A 65 3.82 -13.41 3.70
C PRO A 65 4.13 -13.97 5.09
N SER A 66 4.16 -13.14 6.14
CA SER A 66 4.34 -13.60 7.52
C SER A 66 3.27 -14.60 7.95
N MET A 67 2.01 -14.35 7.60
CA MET A 67 0.89 -15.27 7.89
C MET A 67 1.02 -16.60 7.17
N VAL A 68 1.49 -16.62 5.92
CA VAL A 68 1.73 -17.88 5.20
C VAL A 68 2.81 -18.70 5.90
N VAL A 69 3.92 -18.05 6.29
CA VAL A 69 5.00 -18.70 7.03
C VAL A 69 4.51 -19.23 8.38
N LEU A 70 3.73 -18.42 9.13
CA LEU A 70 3.13 -18.82 10.40
C LEU A 70 2.19 -20.01 10.24
N THR A 71 1.36 -19.99 9.20
CA THR A 71 0.43 -21.09 8.88
C THR A 71 1.21 -22.38 8.58
N CYS A 72 2.25 -22.31 7.74
CA CYS A 72 3.13 -23.46 7.47
C CYS A 72 3.79 -23.98 8.74
N MET A 73 4.34 -23.10 9.58
CA MET A 73 4.99 -23.49 10.84
C MET A 73 4.00 -24.20 11.77
N VAL A 74 2.78 -23.67 11.93
CA VAL A 74 1.77 -24.30 12.78
C VAL A 74 1.34 -25.67 12.25
N LEU A 75 1.19 -25.83 10.92
CA LEU A 75 0.88 -27.12 10.33
C LEU A 75 2.01 -28.14 10.53
N ILE A 76 3.28 -27.73 10.40
CA ILE A 76 4.44 -28.59 10.65
C ILE A 76 4.48 -29.03 12.12
N VAL A 77 4.29 -28.11 13.06
CA VAL A 77 4.27 -28.41 14.50
C VAL A 77 3.11 -29.35 14.84
N ALA A 78 1.92 -29.13 14.27
CA ALA A 78 0.77 -30.01 14.48
C ALA A 78 1.04 -31.42 13.96
N LEU A 79 1.64 -31.56 12.78
CA LEU A 79 2.00 -32.84 12.18
C LEU A 79 3.02 -33.60 13.04
N VAL A 80 4.06 -32.91 13.54
CA VAL A 80 5.07 -33.52 14.41
C VAL A 80 4.47 -33.94 15.76
N ALA A 81 3.59 -33.12 16.32
CA ALA A 81 2.93 -33.43 17.59
C ALA A 81 1.95 -34.60 17.48
N GLU A 82 1.25 -34.75 16.36
CA GLU A 82 0.46 -35.95 16.05
C GLU A 82 1.37 -37.18 15.93
N TRP A 83 2.47 -37.07 15.17
CA TRP A 83 3.43 -38.17 14.95
C TRP A 83 4.04 -38.73 16.24
N VAL A 84 4.31 -37.86 17.22
CA VAL A 84 4.88 -38.23 18.52
C VAL A 84 3.78 -38.65 19.51
N GLY A 85 2.50 -38.62 19.11
CA GLY A 85 1.35 -39.02 19.94
C GLY A 85 1.00 -38.00 21.04
N LEU A 86 1.54 -36.78 20.96
CA LEU A 86 1.31 -35.70 21.91
C LEU A 86 -0.08 -35.07 21.75
N ILE A 87 -0.74 -35.24 20.60
CA ILE A 87 -2.02 -34.63 20.27
C ILE A 87 -3.00 -35.66 19.72
N SER A 88 -4.20 -35.73 20.31
CA SER A 88 -5.34 -36.50 19.79
C SER A 88 -5.94 -35.84 18.53
N VAL A 89 -6.65 -36.61 17.69
CA VAL A 89 -7.39 -36.12 16.51
C VAL A 89 -8.25 -34.88 16.84
N ILE A 90 -8.84 -34.84 18.04
CA ILE A 90 -9.62 -33.70 18.54
C ILE A 90 -8.73 -32.45 18.75
N GLY A 91 -7.51 -32.61 19.23
CA GLY A 91 -6.55 -31.52 19.40
C GLY A 91 -6.03 -30.98 18.06
N GLN A 92 -5.80 -31.86 17.08
CA GLN A 92 -5.42 -31.45 15.72
C GLN A 92 -6.53 -30.63 15.03
N PHE A 93 -7.79 -31.06 15.20
CA PHE A 93 -8.94 -30.30 14.71
C PHE A 93 -9.02 -28.90 15.33
N ASN A 94 -8.81 -28.79 16.64
CA ASN A 94 -8.78 -27.49 17.34
C ASN A 94 -7.66 -26.57 16.82
N ILE A 95 -6.46 -27.11 16.58
CA ILE A 95 -5.35 -26.32 16.03
C ILE A 95 -5.68 -25.82 14.61
N SER A 96 -6.22 -26.69 13.76
CA SER A 96 -6.66 -26.31 12.41
C SER A 96 -7.72 -25.21 12.45
N LEU A 97 -8.70 -25.32 13.35
CA LEU A 97 -9.74 -24.32 13.55
C LEU A 97 -9.14 -22.96 13.97
N VAL A 98 -8.20 -22.95 14.92
CA VAL A 98 -7.50 -21.74 15.37
C VAL A 98 -6.73 -21.09 14.23
N VAL A 99 -6.00 -21.87 13.42
CA VAL A 99 -5.30 -21.36 12.24
C VAL A 99 -6.26 -20.68 11.27
N LEU A 100 -7.39 -21.32 11.00
CA LEU A 100 -8.40 -20.81 10.08
C LEU A 100 -9.04 -19.51 10.62
N LEU A 101 -9.34 -19.46 11.91
CA LEU A 101 -9.85 -18.26 12.59
C LEU A 101 -8.85 -17.10 12.52
N VAL A 102 -7.56 -17.35 12.81
CA VAL A 102 -6.50 -16.35 12.69
C VAL A 102 -6.39 -15.84 11.25
N HIS A 103 -6.45 -16.74 10.26
CA HIS A 103 -6.42 -16.37 8.86
C HIS A 103 -7.59 -15.46 8.45
N LEU A 104 -8.81 -15.79 8.90
CA LEU A 104 -10.01 -14.98 8.66
C LEU A 104 -9.92 -13.61 9.34
N LEU A 105 -9.46 -13.56 10.59
CA LEU A 105 -9.27 -12.30 11.34
C LEU A 105 -8.28 -11.38 10.62
N VAL A 106 -7.16 -11.92 10.15
CA VAL A 106 -6.16 -11.12 9.43
C VAL A 106 -6.67 -10.67 8.07
N LEU A 107 -7.38 -11.52 7.32
CA LEU A 107 -8.01 -11.10 6.07
C LEU A 107 -9.04 -9.98 6.30
N ARG A 108 -9.87 -10.10 7.35
CA ARG A 108 -10.86 -9.07 7.71
C ARG A 108 -10.16 -7.78 8.12
N TYR A 109 -9.11 -7.87 8.92
CA TYR A 109 -8.34 -6.72 9.37
C TYR A 109 -7.65 -6.02 8.19
N ALA A 110 -7.02 -6.77 7.28
CA ALA A 110 -6.42 -6.24 6.06
C ALA A 110 -7.46 -5.52 5.19
N ARG A 111 -8.63 -6.15 4.94
CA ARG A 111 -9.72 -5.52 4.16
C ARG A 111 -10.27 -4.26 4.84
N HIS A 112 -10.36 -4.24 6.15
CA HIS A 112 -10.83 -3.07 6.91
C HIS A 112 -9.82 -1.91 6.80
N ARG A 113 -8.52 -2.20 6.97
CA ARG A 113 -7.43 -1.21 6.88
C ARG A 113 -7.16 -0.72 5.46
N GLN A 114 -7.53 -1.50 4.43
CA GLN A 114 -7.41 -1.11 3.03
C GLN A 114 -8.35 0.04 2.63
N ARG A 115 -9.37 0.38 3.42
CA ARG A 115 -10.26 1.53 3.16
C ARG A 115 -9.64 2.83 3.67
N LEU A 116 -8.44 3.16 3.20
CA LEU A 116 -7.81 4.44 3.49
C LEU A 116 -8.06 5.41 2.33
N ILE A 117 -8.39 6.66 2.66
CA ILE A 117 -8.46 7.77 1.70
C ILE A 117 -7.26 8.69 1.97
N LEU A 118 -6.39 8.85 0.99
CA LEU A 118 -5.23 9.73 1.03
C LEU A 118 -5.58 11.08 0.40
N ASN A 119 -5.34 12.18 1.11
CA ASN A 119 -5.56 13.52 0.57
C ASN A 119 -4.30 14.00 -0.15
N LEU A 120 -4.36 13.99 -1.47
CA LEU A 120 -3.26 14.37 -2.36
C LEU A 120 -3.31 15.88 -2.58
N GLN A 121 -2.21 16.55 -2.25
CA GLN A 121 -2.06 17.99 -2.41
C GLN A 121 -1.35 18.30 -3.73
N ARG A 122 -1.63 19.47 -4.30
CA ARG A 122 -0.93 19.95 -5.48
C ARG A 122 0.51 20.28 -5.11
N VAL A 123 1.46 19.82 -5.92
CA VAL A 123 2.81 20.39 -5.91
C VAL A 123 2.82 21.53 -6.91
N THR A 124 3.00 22.76 -6.42
CA THR A 124 3.45 23.85 -7.29
C THR A 124 4.90 23.57 -7.64
N PRO A 125 5.25 23.27 -8.91
CA PRO A 125 6.65 23.14 -9.29
C PRO A 125 7.34 24.48 -9.01
N ALA A 126 8.42 24.44 -8.22
CA ALA A 126 9.18 25.63 -7.85
C ALA A 126 9.95 26.26 -9.04
N LEU A 127 9.84 25.69 -10.24
CA LEU A 127 10.51 26.19 -11.44
C LEU A 127 9.47 26.37 -12.56
N PRO A 128 9.17 27.62 -12.95
CA PRO A 128 8.26 27.87 -14.04
C PRO A 128 8.97 27.42 -15.33
N VAL A 129 8.34 26.49 -16.04
CA VAL A 129 8.77 25.99 -17.36
C VAL A 129 9.07 27.15 -18.33
N GLU A 130 8.44 28.31 -18.12
CA GLU A 130 8.75 29.55 -18.84
C GLU A 130 10.20 30.04 -18.70
N GLN A 131 10.85 29.86 -17.55
CA GLN A 131 12.24 30.27 -17.37
C GLN A 131 13.19 29.32 -18.11
N LEU A 132 12.90 28.01 -18.13
CA LEU A 132 13.65 27.03 -18.92
C LEU A 132 13.49 27.28 -20.43
N ALA A 133 12.27 27.61 -20.88
CA ALA A 133 12.02 28.00 -22.27
C ALA A 133 12.76 29.30 -22.63
N ARG A 134 12.79 30.30 -21.74
CA ARG A 134 13.55 31.55 -21.95
C ARG A 134 15.05 31.31 -22.04
N ILE A 135 15.61 30.45 -21.18
CA ILE A 135 17.04 30.11 -21.19
C ILE A 135 17.40 29.30 -22.44
N ALA A 136 16.55 28.37 -22.87
CA ALA A 136 16.74 27.60 -24.09
C ALA A 136 16.67 28.49 -25.35
N CYS A 137 15.68 29.39 -25.44
CA CYS A 137 15.58 30.36 -26.53
C CYS A 137 16.76 31.35 -26.54
N ALA A 138 17.22 31.83 -25.38
CA ALA A 138 18.38 32.71 -25.29
C ALA A 138 19.67 32.03 -25.77
N ARG A 139 19.84 30.73 -25.48
CA ARG A 139 20.99 29.94 -25.94
C ARG A 139 20.97 29.63 -27.44
N LEU A 140 19.79 29.39 -28.03
CA LEU A 140 19.62 29.13 -29.46
C LEU A 140 19.82 30.37 -30.33
N SER A 141 19.57 31.58 -29.80
CA SER A 141 19.82 32.84 -30.51
C SER A 141 21.31 33.23 -30.58
N GLN A 142 22.19 32.51 -29.88
CA GLN A 142 23.60 32.85 -29.70
C GLN A 142 24.56 31.94 -30.49
N GLN A 143 24.02 31.08 -31.36
CA GLN A 143 24.74 30.29 -32.37
C GLN A 143 24.42 30.81 -33.77
#